data_AF-A0A2S6MZV3-F1
#
_entry.id   AF-A0A2S6MZV3-F1
#
_cell.length_a   1.000
_cell.length_b   1.000
_cell.length_c   1.000
_cell.angle_alpha   90.00
_cell.angle_beta   90.00
_cell.angle_gamma   90.00
#
_symmetry.space_group_name_H-M   'P 1'
#
loop_
_entity.id
_entity.type
_entity.pdbx_description
1 polymer ?
#
loop_
_entity_poly.entity_id
_entity_poly.type
_entity_poly.pdbx_seq_one_letter_code
_entity_poly.pdbx_strand_id
1 'polypeptide(L)'
;MATKPTPSTAQVNAWEDDPGPAVEIARPAPDLSRQPLAYAFPHPQPAADKYQPGTAEFRYWTAAEALRRGADFWAPLLPVKSWQPGRTLSVKLDEGEDLNAFYDRQALNFFHGPGADGTLVFSGESPDVACHEMGHAILDAVKPDLWDAASQEAAAFHEGFGDISAILSALQLQSLRIAILNDTGGHLYRSSRLSRLAEQLGAAIRAQSPDAVEPDCLRNAVNSFTYSDPAELPSSAPASHLSSEPHSFSRVMSGAVFECLAGMLTASAADAKKPTEQELARVSTETGKIVIDAVVAAHVAPNFFAQVAAQMVQVSGAVNAAYPPVLRGVFVRRSILSLESVTSMAATALMPVAAVAAPAAQLALPGTRYGLAQPLLVQAPAQPRHFAITSGAPNGSSVQPPNALEAATAFVDDLFRNGRVDDQGLPASNARLVHTRRRLRTHRLKAEAAGVRLERQLFDCGFCCR
;
A
#
# COMPACT_ATOMS: atom_id res chain seq x y z
N MET A 1 11.49 32.60 -16.89
CA MET A 1 12.53 31.87 -16.14
C MET A 1 12.00 31.62 -14.76
N ALA A 2 11.61 30.38 -14.43
CA ALA A 2 11.21 30.05 -13.06
C ALA A 2 12.48 30.00 -12.20
N THR A 3 12.58 30.90 -11.23
CA THR A 3 13.65 30.92 -10.22
C THR A 3 13.65 29.57 -9.49
N LYS A 4 14.76 28.83 -9.57
CA LYS A 4 14.97 27.64 -8.73
C LYS A 4 14.78 28.08 -7.26
N PRO A 5 13.91 27.43 -6.47
CA PRO A 5 13.74 27.78 -5.06
C PRO A 5 15.10 27.69 -4.37
N THR A 6 15.50 28.74 -3.67
CA THR A 6 16.71 28.73 -2.85
C THR A 6 16.49 27.72 -1.71
N PRO A 7 17.40 26.77 -1.46
CA PRO A 7 17.26 25.84 -0.35
C PRO A 7 17.12 26.61 0.97
N SER A 8 16.16 26.23 1.81
CA SER A 8 16.08 26.77 3.16
C SER A 8 17.40 26.53 3.89
N THR A 9 17.93 27.57 4.54
CA THR A 9 19.13 27.45 5.38
C THR A 9 18.81 26.86 6.76
N ALA A 10 17.54 26.81 7.15
CA ALA A 10 17.11 26.24 8.41
C ALA A 10 17.15 24.70 8.35
N GLN A 11 17.64 24.08 9.42
CA GLN A 11 17.67 22.63 9.57
C GLN A 11 16.62 22.18 10.58
N VAL A 12 16.07 21.00 10.32
CA VAL A 12 15.14 20.29 11.21
C VAL A 12 15.69 18.90 11.51
N ASN A 13 15.36 18.36 12.67
CA ASN A 13 15.61 16.95 12.98
C ASN A 13 14.38 16.13 12.60
N ALA A 14 14.63 14.90 12.16
CA ALA A 14 13.61 13.92 11.80
C ALA A 14 14.14 12.50 12.07
N TRP A 15 13.24 11.53 12.13
CA TRP A 15 13.63 10.12 12.11
C TRP A 15 14.07 9.72 10.68
N GLU A 16 15.06 8.82 10.58
CA GLU A 16 15.53 8.28 9.30
C GLU A 16 14.45 7.38 8.65
N ASP A 17 13.91 6.48 9.46
CA ASP A 17 12.86 5.49 9.23
C ASP A 17 11.94 5.50 10.48
N ASP A 18 11.31 4.39 10.85
CA ASP A 18 10.48 4.31 12.07
C ASP A 18 11.23 4.75 13.37
N PRO A 19 10.53 5.28 14.40
CA PRO A 19 11.16 5.68 15.66
C PRO A 19 11.75 4.51 16.48
N GLY A 20 11.37 3.26 16.20
CA GLY A 20 11.81 2.07 16.94
C GLY A 20 13.33 1.92 17.01
N PRO A 21 14.06 1.97 15.88
CA PRO A 21 15.52 2.03 15.85
C PRO A 21 16.16 3.28 16.46
N ALA A 22 15.39 4.36 16.68
CA ALA A 22 15.84 5.63 17.25
C ALA A 22 17.03 6.29 16.52
N VAL A 23 17.02 6.28 15.18
CA VAL A 23 18.06 6.93 14.37
C VAL A 23 17.59 8.29 13.85
N GLU A 24 18.13 9.36 14.42
CA GLU A 24 17.84 10.74 14.01
C GLU A 24 18.74 11.21 12.87
N ILE A 25 18.17 12.05 12.00
CA ILE A 25 18.87 12.74 10.92
C ILE A 25 18.56 14.24 10.96
N ALA A 26 19.53 15.06 10.53
CA ALA A 26 19.33 16.49 10.33
C ALA A 26 19.15 16.79 8.83
N ARG A 27 18.10 17.51 8.47
CA ARG A 27 17.71 17.79 7.08
C ARG A 27 17.39 19.27 6.89
N PRO A 28 17.59 19.85 5.69
CA PRO A 28 17.03 21.15 5.38
C PRO A 28 15.52 21.14 5.55
N ALA A 29 14.95 22.22 6.08
CA ALA A 29 13.50 22.34 6.22
C ALA A 29 12.82 22.18 4.85
N PRO A 30 11.85 21.25 4.70
CA PRO A 30 11.23 20.94 3.42
C PRO A 30 10.29 22.04 2.91
N ASP A 31 10.20 22.19 1.58
CA ASP A 31 9.16 23.00 0.93
C ASP A 31 7.88 22.17 0.73
N LEU A 32 6.90 22.37 1.62
CA LEU A 32 5.63 21.64 1.58
C LEU A 32 4.74 22.06 0.40
N SER A 33 4.96 23.26 -0.16
CA SER A 33 4.16 23.82 -1.24
C SER A 33 4.56 23.30 -2.63
N ARG A 34 5.68 22.58 -2.71
CA ARG A 34 6.25 22.07 -3.96
C ARG A 34 5.28 21.12 -4.66
N GLN A 35 4.91 21.54 -5.87
CA GLN A 35 4.03 20.81 -6.79
C GLN A 35 4.80 19.73 -7.56
N PRO A 36 4.14 18.67 -8.07
CA PRO A 36 2.69 18.42 -8.07
C PRO A 36 2.13 17.84 -6.76
N LEU A 37 2.99 17.34 -5.88
CA LEU A 37 2.62 16.65 -4.66
C LEU A 37 2.85 17.57 -3.45
N ALA A 38 2.06 18.65 -3.37
CA ALA A 38 2.09 19.58 -2.24
C ALA A 38 1.15 19.11 -1.12
N TYR A 39 1.45 19.45 0.11
CA TYR A 39 0.62 19.10 1.26
C TYR A 39 0.72 20.18 2.33
N ALA A 40 -0.24 20.20 3.25
CA ALA A 40 -0.31 21.20 4.30
C ALA A 40 -0.83 20.60 5.61
N PHE A 41 -0.32 21.15 6.70
CA PHE A 41 -0.76 20.86 8.06
C PHE A 41 -1.69 21.99 8.57
N PRO A 42 -2.54 21.73 9.57
CA PRO A 42 -3.24 22.79 10.30
C PRO A 42 -2.27 23.86 10.84
N HIS A 43 -2.72 25.11 10.85
CA HIS A 43 -1.97 26.22 11.47
C HIS A 43 -2.18 26.28 12.99
N PRO A 44 -1.21 26.82 13.76
CA PRO A 44 0.07 27.40 13.32
C PRO A 44 1.16 26.36 13.03
N GLN A 45 2.03 26.65 12.06
CA GLN A 45 3.22 25.84 11.77
C GLN A 45 4.34 26.20 12.77
N PRO A 46 4.99 25.21 13.43
CA PRO A 46 6.19 25.44 14.22
C PRO A 46 7.32 26.07 13.40
N ALA A 47 8.17 26.88 14.02
CA ALA A 47 9.37 27.40 13.36
C ALA A 47 10.29 26.24 12.94
N ALA A 48 11.05 26.40 11.86
CA ALA A 48 12.01 25.37 11.45
C ALA A 48 13.20 25.37 12.39
N ASP A 49 13.34 24.31 13.20
CA ASP A 49 14.42 24.13 14.17
C ASP A 49 14.63 22.63 14.51
N LYS A 50 15.66 22.35 15.29
CA LYS A 50 16.00 21.03 15.83
C LYS A 50 15.33 20.82 17.18
N TYR A 51 14.11 20.31 17.13
CA TYR A 51 13.36 19.92 18.31
C TYR A 51 13.80 18.54 18.84
N GLN A 52 13.53 18.27 20.11
CA GLN A 52 13.80 16.97 20.72
C GLN A 52 12.68 15.98 20.38
N PRO A 53 12.99 14.68 20.18
CA PRO A 53 11.98 13.63 20.11
C PRO A 53 10.97 13.68 21.27
N GLY A 54 9.71 13.34 20.98
CA GLY A 54 8.61 13.41 21.96
C GLY A 54 7.93 14.77 22.08
N THR A 55 8.38 15.79 21.33
CA THR A 55 7.70 17.09 21.23
C THR A 55 6.75 17.15 20.02
N ALA A 56 5.71 17.99 20.09
CA ALA A 56 4.78 18.16 18.97
C ALA A 56 5.46 18.81 17.74
N GLU A 57 6.45 19.67 17.98
CA GLU A 57 7.23 20.33 16.94
C GLU A 57 8.18 19.36 16.23
N PHE A 58 8.79 18.42 16.96
CA PHE A 58 9.54 17.33 16.35
C PHE A 58 8.63 16.46 15.48
N ARG A 59 7.44 16.07 15.99
CA ARG A 59 6.45 15.31 15.23
C ARG A 59 6.03 16.02 13.94
N TYR A 60 5.83 17.34 14.00
CA TYR A 60 5.55 18.14 12.82
C TYR A 60 6.66 18.01 11.78
N TRP A 61 7.91 18.24 12.18
CA TRP A 61 9.02 18.29 11.23
C TRP A 61 9.47 16.94 10.71
N THR A 62 9.38 15.87 11.52
CA THR A 62 9.66 14.51 11.04
C THR A 62 8.64 14.07 9.99
N ALA A 63 7.34 14.31 10.22
CA ALA A 63 6.29 14.02 9.25
C ALA A 63 6.45 14.88 7.98
N ALA A 64 6.73 16.17 8.17
CA ALA A 64 6.97 17.09 7.07
C ALA A 64 8.17 16.66 6.21
N GLU A 65 9.27 16.22 6.80
CA GLU A 65 10.45 15.72 6.08
C GLU A 65 10.13 14.43 5.32
N ALA A 66 9.54 13.45 6.00
CA ALA A 66 9.22 12.15 5.44
C ALA A 66 8.26 12.27 4.25
N LEU A 67 7.20 13.05 4.39
CA LEU A 67 6.25 13.30 3.32
C LEU A 67 6.91 14.06 2.16
N ARG A 68 7.82 15.01 2.41
CA ARG A 68 8.52 15.72 1.32
C ARG A 68 9.40 14.76 0.54
N ARG A 69 10.09 13.89 1.26
CA ARG A 69 10.98 12.87 0.72
C ARG A 69 10.22 11.89 -0.17
N GLY A 70 9.10 11.34 0.29
CA GLY A 70 8.28 10.46 -0.54
C GLY A 70 7.61 11.20 -1.70
N ALA A 71 7.14 12.43 -1.50
CA ALA A 71 6.56 13.23 -2.57
C ALA A 71 7.59 13.60 -3.65
N ASP A 72 8.83 13.89 -3.28
CA ASP A 72 9.93 14.15 -4.23
C ASP A 72 10.39 12.89 -4.97
N PHE A 73 10.32 11.73 -4.32
CA PHE A 73 10.58 10.44 -4.96
C PHE A 73 9.55 10.13 -6.05
N TRP A 74 8.27 10.25 -5.72
CA TRP A 74 7.20 9.85 -6.61
C TRP A 74 6.90 10.87 -7.70
N ALA A 75 6.89 12.17 -7.39
CA ALA A 75 6.52 13.24 -8.33
C ALA A 75 7.11 13.13 -9.75
N PRO A 76 8.40 12.83 -9.97
CA PRO A 76 8.95 12.70 -11.33
C PRO A 76 8.48 11.45 -12.08
N LEU A 77 7.92 10.46 -11.38
CA LEU A 77 7.46 9.18 -11.94
C LEU A 77 5.97 9.21 -12.30
N LEU A 78 5.19 10.12 -11.73
CA LEU A 78 3.74 10.11 -11.85
C LEU A 78 3.26 10.72 -13.18
N PRO A 79 2.22 10.14 -13.82
CA PRO A 79 1.54 10.75 -14.96
C PRO A 79 0.58 11.88 -14.54
N VAL A 80 0.33 12.05 -13.24
CA VAL A 80 -0.66 12.99 -12.68
C VAL A 80 0.00 14.23 -12.09
N LYS A 81 -0.78 15.31 -11.98
CA LYS A 81 -0.30 16.64 -11.54
C LYS A 81 -0.99 17.17 -10.29
N SER A 82 -1.85 16.37 -9.67
CA SER A 82 -2.60 16.72 -8.47
C SER A 82 -3.08 15.46 -7.75
N TRP A 83 -3.40 15.61 -6.47
CA TRP A 83 -4.12 14.61 -5.69
C TRP A 83 -5.58 14.53 -6.12
N GLN A 84 -6.31 13.50 -5.66
CA GLN A 84 -7.76 13.43 -5.80
C GLN A 84 -8.50 14.63 -5.19
N PRO A 85 -8.21 15.09 -3.94
CA PRO A 85 -8.87 16.27 -3.38
C PRO A 85 -8.44 17.61 -4.02
N GLY A 86 -7.40 17.63 -4.86
CA GLY A 86 -6.92 18.83 -5.52
C GLY A 86 -5.39 19.01 -5.46
N ARG A 87 -4.94 20.27 -5.45
CA ARG A 87 -3.50 20.62 -5.58
C ARG A 87 -2.67 20.46 -4.30
N THR A 88 -3.34 20.37 -3.15
CA THR A 88 -2.70 20.26 -1.84
C THR A 88 -3.46 19.24 -1.02
N LEU A 89 -2.75 18.25 -0.49
CA LEU A 89 -3.31 17.24 0.40
C LEU A 89 -3.24 17.71 1.86
N SER A 90 -4.33 17.58 2.60
CA SER A 90 -4.34 17.91 4.03
C SER A 90 -3.66 16.81 4.84
N VAL A 91 -2.93 17.19 5.89
CA VAL A 91 -2.25 16.24 6.80
C VAL A 91 -2.57 16.61 8.24
N LYS A 92 -3.18 15.68 8.98
CA LYS A 92 -3.56 15.87 10.38
C LYS A 92 -2.79 14.89 11.25
N LEU A 93 -1.90 15.41 12.08
CA LEU A 93 -0.92 14.61 12.83
C LEU A 93 -1.47 13.89 14.06
N ASP A 94 -2.67 14.27 14.51
CA ASP A 94 -3.30 13.68 15.68
C ASP A 94 -4.81 13.97 15.70
N GLU A 95 -5.62 12.98 15.30
CA GLU A 95 -7.09 13.01 15.30
C GLU A 95 -7.69 12.29 16.53
N GLY A 96 -6.87 11.97 17.53
CA GLY A 96 -7.29 11.38 18.81
C GLY A 96 -6.67 10.03 19.11
N GLU A 97 -7.29 9.33 20.06
CA GLU A 97 -6.74 8.11 20.64
C GLU A 97 -7.07 6.86 19.80
N ASP A 98 -6.15 6.42 18.95
CA ASP A 98 -6.16 5.16 18.21
C ASP A 98 -4.73 4.75 17.82
N LEU A 99 -4.46 3.44 17.70
CA LEU A 99 -3.19 2.96 17.11
C LEU A 99 -3.40 2.76 15.60
N ASN A 100 -3.61 3.87 14.91
CA ASN A 100 -4.09 3.89 13.53
C ASN A 100 -3.52 5.08 12.73
N ALA A 101 -3.64 5.00 11.41
CA ALA A 101 -3.57 6.09 10.46
C ALA A 101 -4.48 5.74 9.26
N PHE A 102 -4.97 6.74 8.53
CA PHE A 102 -5.74 6.47 7.32
C PHE A 102 -5.72 7.63 6.31
N TYR A 103 -5.92 7.25 5.05
CA TYR A 103 -6.26 8.15 3.95
C TYR A 103 -7.76 8.05 3.58
N ASP A 104 -8.46 9.18 3.59
CA ASP A 104 -9.92 9.27 3.37
C ASP A 104 -10.30 10.06 2.10
N ARG A 105 -9.35 10.19 1.17
CA ARG A 105 -9.46 11.04 -0.04
C ARG A 105 -9.58 12.54 0.23
N GLN A 106 -9.47 12.98 1.48
CA GLN A 106 -9.43 14.40 1.86
C GLN A 106 -8.14 14.75 2.57
N ALA A 107 -7.66 13.86 3.43
CA ALA A 107 -6.48 14.05 4.26
C ALA A 107 -5.74 12.73 4.53
N LEU A 108 -4.49 12.86 4.96
CA LEU A 108 -3.80 11.85 5.76
C LEU A 108 -4.14 12.14 7.22
N ASN A 109 -4.66 11.14 7.95
CA ASN A 109 -5.11 11.29 9.32
C ASN A 109 -4.30 10.35 10.21
N PHE A 110 -3.63 10.88 11.22
CA PHE A 110 -2.79 10.14 12.16
C PHE A 110 -3.35 10.25 13.57
N PHE A 111 -2.96 9.32 14.44
CA PHE A 111 -3.52 9.14 15.77
C PHE A 111 -2.43 8.82 16.79
N HIS A 112 -2.81 8.70 18.04
CA HIS A 112 -1.93 8.26 19.11
C HIS A 112 -2.54 7.18 19.98
N GLY A 113 -1.69 6.38 20.61
CA GLY A 113 -2.15 5.39 21.58
C GLY A 113 -1.04 4.95 22.52
N PRO A 114 -1.37 4.09 23.50
CA PRO A 114 -0.40 3.60 24.46
C PRO A 114 0.59 2.63 23.79
N GLY A 115 1.87 2.90 23.99
CA GLY A 115 2.97 1.97 23.75
C GLY A 115 3.07 0.89 24.83
N ALA A 116 3.98 -0.06 24.64
CA ALA A 116 4.15 -1.21 25.54
C ALA A 116 4.54 -0.83 26.98
N ASP A 117 5.21 0.30 27.16
CA ASP A 117 5.66 0.85 28.45
C ASP A 117 4.73 1.94 29.01
N GLY A 118 3.59 2.19 28.36
CA GLY A 118 2.63 3.23 28.73
C GLY A 118 2.97 4.63 28.20
N THR A 119 4.07 4.80 27.46
CA THR A 119 4.34 6.05 26.73
C THR A 119 3.38 6.21 25.55
N LEU A 120 3.18 7.43 25.06
CA LEU A 120 2.36 7.66 23.87
C LEU A 120 3.17 7.40 22.60
N VAL A 121 2.64 6.55 21.74
CA VAL A 121 3.12 6.32 20.38
C VAL A 121 2.20 7.10 19.43
N PHE A 122 2.81 7.91 18.55
CA PHE A 122 2.10 8.72 17.57
C PHE A 122 2.38 8.15 16.18
N SER A 123 1.35 7.68 15.49
CA SER A 123 1.52 7.05 14.17
C SER A 123 2.09 8.03 13.15
N GLY A 124 1.73 9.31 13.24
CA GLY A 124 2.24 10.39 12.38
C GLY A 124 3.69 10.79 12.66
N GLU A 125 4.32 10.27 13.72
CA GLU A 125 5.74 10.48 13.97
C GLU A 125 6.62 9.52 13.16
N SER A 126 6.07 8.38 12.71
CA SER A 126 6.79 7.37 11.94
C SER A 126 6.84 7.72 10.45
N PRO A 127 8.04 7.95 9.87
CA PRO A 127 8.23 8.09 8.43
C PRO A 127 7.67 6.93 7.62
N ASP A 128 7.72 5.70 8.14
CA ASP A 128 7.15 4.52 7.48
C ASP A 128 5.64 4.67 7.31
N VAL A 129 4.94 4.98 8.40
CA VAL A 129 3.48 5.17 8.40
C VAL A 129 3.11 6.39 7.57
N ALA A 130 3.81 7.51 7.72
CA ALA A 130 3.53 8.73 6.96
C ALA A 130 3.67 8.51 5.44
N CYS A 131 4.73 7.83 5.00
CA CYS A 131 4.94 7.50 3.59
C CYS A 131 3.98 6.41 3.09
N HIS A 132 3.53 5.50 3.95
CA HIS A 132 2.50 4.52 3.65
C HIS A 132 1.16 5.21 3.32
N GLU A 133 0.68 6.11 4.19
CA GLU A 133 -0.57 6.85 3.97
C GLU A 133 -0.51 7.71 2.70
N MET A 134 0.62 8.37 2.47
CA MET A 134 0.83 9.11 1.21
C MET A 134 0.83 8.17 0.01
N GLY A 135 1.32 6.93 0.16
CA GLY A 135 1.23 5.89 -0.85
C GLY A 135 -0.21 5.62 -1.29
N HIS A 136 -1.17 5.55 -0.36
CA HIS A 136 -2.59 5.47 -0.73
C HIS A 136 -3.07 6.67 -1.55
N ALA A 137 -2.69 7.89 -1.15
CA ALA A 137 -3.06 9.11 -1.88
C ALA A 137 -2.45 9.16 -3.29
N ILE A 138 -1.22 8.67 -3.45
CA ILE A 138 -0.53 8.56 -4.75
C ILE A 138 -1.24 7.54 -5.63
N LEU A 139 -1.51 6.34 -5.11
CA LEU A 139 -2.18 5.30 -5.87
C LEU A 139 -3.58 5.74 -6.30
N ASP A 140 -4.33 6.36 -5.40
CA ASP A 140 -5.65 6.91 -5.68
C ASP A 140 -5.60 8.01 -6.75
N ALA A 141 -4.58 8.88 -6.73
CA ALA A 141 -4.38 9.89 -7.78
C ALA A 141 -4.09 9.25 -9.15
N VAL A 142 -3.27 8.19 -9.19
CA VAL A 142 -2.80 7.53 -10.42
C VAL A 142 -3.84 6.58 -11.01
N LYS A 143 -4.55 5.83 -10.17
CA LYS A 143 -5.51 4.78 -10.56
C LYS A 143 -6.78 4.85 -9.68
N PRO A 144 -7.60 5.91 -9.81
CA PRO A 144 -8.79 6.13 -8.98
C PRO A 144 -9.84 5.00 -9.06
N ASP A 145 -9.82 4.22 -10.14
CA ASP A 145 -10.69 3.05 -10.32
C ASP A 145 -10.55 2.01 -9.19
N LEU A 146 -9.42 1.98 -8.49
CA LEU A 146 -9.17 1.03 -7.39
C LEU A 146 -9.90 1.40 -6.10
N TRP A 147 -10.31 2.66 -5.92
CA TRP A 147 -10.91 3.12 -4.67
C TRP A 147 -12.20 2.37 -4.31
N ASP A 148 -13.18 2.31 -5.22
CA ASP A 148 -14.45 1.63 -4.97
C ASP A 148 -14.46 0.18 -5.46
N ALA A 149 -13.34 -0.32 -6.00
CA ALA A 149 -13.28 -1.68 -6.55
C ALA A 149 -13.61 -2.72 -5.46
N ALA A 150 -14.70 -3.45 -5.67
CA ALA A 150 -15.13 -4.55 -4.82
C ALA A 150 -14.26 -5.79 -5.06
N SER A 151 -13.01 -5.72 -4.61
CA SER A 151 -12.00 -6.75 -4.81
C SER A 151 -11.06 -6.80 -3.61
N GLN A 152 -10.90 -7.98 -3.02
CA GLN A 152 -9.92 -8.23 -1.95
C GLN A 152 -8.49 -7.94 -2.44
N GLU A 153 -8.15 -8.34 -3.67
CA GLU A 153 -6.84 -8.05 -4.26
C GLU A 153 -6.62 -6.55 -4.49
N ALA A 154 -7.62 -5.81 -5.00
CA ALA A 154 -7.47 -4.36 -5.19
C ALA A 154 -7.25 -3.62 -3.85
N ALA A 155 -8.01 -4.00 -2.82
CA ALA A 155 -7.83 -3.46 -1.48
C ALA A 155 -6.45 -3.81 -0.89
N ALA A 156 -6.02 -5.06 -1.00
CA ALA A 156 -4.69 -5.48 -0.57
C ALA A 156 -3.56 -4.84 -1.38
N PHE A 157 -3.80 -4.53 -2.66
CA PHE A 157 -2.83 -3.79 -3.46
C PHE A 157 -2.62 -2.37 -2.94
N HIS A 158 -3.68 -1.71 -2.47
CA HIS A 158 -3.56 -0.39 -1.83
C HIS A 158 -2.62 -0.42 -0.63
N GLU A 159 -2.81 -1.38 0.27
CA GLU A 159 -1.93 -1.61 1.44
C GLU A 159 -0.49 -1.93 1.01
N GLY A 160 -0.33 -2.80 0.01
CA GLY A 160 1.00 -3.18 -0.49
C GLY A 160 1.72 -2.02 -1.16
N PHE A 161 1.01 -1.16 -1.87
CA PHE A 161 1.56 0.06 -2.47
C PHE A 161 1.97 1.07 -1.39
N GLY A 162 1.23 1.15 -0.27
CA GLY A 162 1.64 1.91 0.91
C GLY A 162 2.98 1.41 1.47
N ASP A 163 3.10 0.11 1.71
CA ASP A 163 4.35 -0.53 2.17
C ASP A 163 5.52 -0.25 1.21
N ILE A 164 5.31 -0.41 -0.11
CA ILE A 164 6.31 -0.13 -1.14
C ILE A 164 6.69 1.36 -1.14
N SER A 165 5.72 2.25 -0.93
CA SER A 165 5.96 3.70 -0.86
C SER A 165 6.84 4.07 0.33
N ALA A 166 6.63 3.46 1.50
CA ALA A 166 7.49 3.63 2.67
C ALA A 166 8.93 3.18 2.36
N ILE A 167 9.10 1.96 1.85
CA ILE A 167 10.41 1.38 1.51
C ILE A 167 11.19 2.25 0.51
N LEU A 168 10.55 2.64 -0.61
CA LEU A 168 11.23 3.39 -1.66
C LEU A 168 11.55 4.83 -1.24
N SER A 169 10.71 5.42 -0.40
CA SER A 169 10.95 6.74 0.20
C SER A 169 12.10 6.68 1.22
N ALA A 170 12.19 5.62 2.03
CA ALA A 170 13.32 5.33 2.92
C ALA A 170 14.66 5.34 2.18
N LEU A 171 14.70 4.68 1.01
CA LEU A 171 15.90 4.59 0.18
C LEU A 171 16.38 5.91 -0.43
N GLN A 172 15.68 7.04 -0.24
CA GLN A 172 16.19 8.36 -0.63
C GLN A 172 17.31 8.85 0.31
N LEU A 173 17.39 8.31 1.52
CA LEU A 173 18.43 8.65 2.48
C LEU A 173 19.70 7.83 2.22
N GLN A 174 20.79 8.53 1.92
CA GLN A 174 22.08 7.90 1.66
C GLN A 174 22.61 7.13 2.88
N SER A 175 22.44 7.69 4.08
CA SER A 175 22.82 7.07 5.35
C SER A 175 22.13 5.71 5.53
N LEU A 176 20.82 5.64 5.29
CA LEU A 176 20.07 4.39 5.35
C LEU A 176 20.55 3.39 4.30
N ARG A 177 20.76 3.80 3.05
CA ARG A 177 21.29 2.90 2.00
C ARG A 177 22.62 2.28 2.40
N ILE A 178 23.54 3.08 2.96
CA ILE A 178 24.84 2.59 3.44
C ILE A 178 24.65 1.61 4.59
N ALA A 179 23.82 1.96 5.58
CA ALA A 179 23.54 1.09 6.74
C ALA A 179 22.97 -0.27 6.29
N ILE A 180 21.93 -0.26 5.44
CA ILE A 180 21.28 -1.48 4.97
C ILE A 180 22.24 -2.37 4.16
N LEU A 181 23.06 -1.80 3.28
CA LEU A 181 24.04 -2.58 2.52
C LEU A 181 25.10 -3.20 3.43
N ASN A 182 25.53 -2.50 4.48
CA ASN A 182 26.47 -3.03 5.47
C ASN A 182 25.82 -4.15 6.30
N ASP A 183 24.65 -3.89 6.88
CA ASP A 183 23.94 -4.82 7.77
C ASP A 183 23.55 -6.11 7.04
N THR A 184 23.21 -6.02 5.75
CA THR A 184 22.83 -7.18 4.94
C THR A 184 24.01 -7.83 4.23
N GLY A 185 25.20 -7.23 4.25
CA GLY A 185 26.35 -7.66 3.46
C GLY A 185 26.08 -7.63 1.95
N GLY A 186 25.32 -6.64 1.48
CA GLY A 186 24.90 -6.48 0.08
C GLY A 186 23.71 -7.35 -0.34
N HIS A 187 23.19 -8.21 0.53
CA HIS A 187 22.05 -9.09 0.24
C HIS A 187 20.73 -8.46 0.70
N LEU A 188 20.18 -7.54 -0.11
CA LEU A 188 19.03 -6.70 0.28
C LEU A 188 17.78 -7.47 0.74
N TYR A 189 17.53 -8.68 0.22
CA TYR A 189 16.42 -9.53 0.69
C TYR A 189 16.76 -10.31 1.98
N ARG A 190 17.27 -9.59 2.97
CA ARG A 190 17.47 -10.01 4.35
C ARG A 190 16.73 -9.03 5.25
N SER A 191 16.11 -9.55 6.31
CA SER A 191 15.39 -8.70 7.26
C SER A 191 16.31 -7.60 7.78
N SER A 192 15.85 -6.36 7.71
CA SER A 192 16.60 -5.17 8.10
C SER A 192 15.63 -4.05 8.46
N ARG A 193 16.15 -2.92 8.96
CA ARG A 193 15.37 -1.69 9.18
C ARG A 193 14.57 -1.24 7.97
N LEU A 194 15.02 -1.54 6.76
CA LEU A 194 14.30 -1.20 5.53
C LEU A 194 13.07 -2.09 5.27
N SER A 195 13.15 -3.39 5.60
CA SER A 195 12.05 -4.32 5.31
C SER A 195 11.02 -4.39 6.42
N ARG A 196 11.41 -4.00 7.65
CA ARG A 196 10.59 -4.01 8.86
C ARG A 196 9.86 -2.68 8.98
N LEU A 197 8.58 -2.69 8.61
CA LEU A 197 7.77 -1.48 8.60
C LEU A 197 7.20 -1.21 9.98
N ALA A 198 7.29 0.05 10.40
CA ALA A 198 6.64 0.60 11.58
C ALA A 198 6.94 -0.18 12.89
N GLU A 199 8.23 -0.36 13.22
CA GLU A 199 8.72 -1.12 14.37
C GLU A 199 8.07 -0.68 15.72
N GLN A 200 7.98 0.62 15.99
CA GLN A 200 7.41 1.20 17.21
C GLN A 200 5.89 0.99 17.28
N LEU A 201 5.17 1.26 16.19
CA LEU A 201 3.72 1.06 16.12
C LEU A 201 3.37 -0.43 16.24
N GLY A 202 4.15 -1.30 15.60
CA GLY A 202 4.05 -2.75 15.75
C GLY A 202 4.23 -3.18 17.20
N ALA A 203 5.26 -2.67 17.89
CA ALA A 203 5.45 -2.97 19.32
C ALA A 203 4.26 -2.51 20.19
N ALA A 204 3.69 -1.33 19.92
CA ALA A 204 2.51 -0.81 20.62
C ALA A 204 1.26 -1.67 20.40
N ILE A 205 1.00 -2.09 19.15
CA ILE A 205 -0.12 -2.97 18.81
C ILE A 205 0.08 -4.35 19.45
N ARG A 206 1.28 -4.92 19.40
CA ARG A 206 1.61 -6.23 19.97
C ARG A 206 1.34 -6.30 21.48
N ALA A 207 1.56 -5.20 22.20
CA ALA A 207 1.26 -5.13 23.63
C ALA A 207 -0.24 -5.33 23.95
N GLN A 208 -1.12 -5.03 22.99
CA GLN A 208 -2.57 -5.16 23.12
C GLN A 208 -3.12 -6.38 22.38
N SER A 209 -2.49 -6.77 21.28
CA SER A 209 -2.87 -7.90 20.43
C SER A 209 -1.62 -8.64 19.95
N PRO A 210 -1.09 -9.59 20.74
CA PRO A 210 0.22 -10.21 20.51
C PRO A 210 0.37 -10.89 19.14
N ASP A 211 -0.72 -11.44 18.60
CA ASP A 211 -0.73 -12.20 17.37
C ASP A 211 -1.10 -11.36 16.13
N ALA A 212 -1.39 -10.07 16.29
CA ALA A 212 -1.85 -9.20 15.19
C ALA A 212 -0.73 -8.71 14.27
N VAL A 213 0.51 -8.73 14.75
CA VAL A 213 1.69 -8.14 14.10
C VAL A 213 2.90 -9.06 14.22
N GLU A 214 3.98 -8.74 13.51
CA GLU A 214 5.23 -9.51 13.59
C GLU A 214 5.97 -9.26 14.94
N PRO A 215 6.90 -10.12 15.34
CA PRO A 215 7.60 -10.01 16.62
C PRO A 215 8.42 -8.72 16.80
N ASP A 216 8.89 -8.11 15.72
CA ASP A 216 9.78 -6.94 15.72
C ASP A 216 9.26 -5.76 14.89
N CYS A 217 8.13 -5.90 14.20
CA CYS A 217 7.57 -4.85 13.34
C CYS A 217 6.07 -5.01 13.12
N LEU A 218 5.43 -4.03 12.47
CA LEU A 218 4.04 -4.14 12.06
C LEU A 218 3.90 -5.20 10.96
N ARG A 219 4.75 -5.10 9.92
CA ARG A 219 4.86 -6.05 8.81
C ARG A 219 6.30 -6.10 8.31
N ASN A 220 6.75 -7.27 7.86
CA ASN A 220 8.06 -7.44 7.23
C ASN A 220 7.92 -7.78 5.75
N ALA A 221 8.55 -6.98 4.88
CA ALA A 221 8.61 -7.25 3.45
C ALA A 221 9.50 -8.48 3.12
N VAL A 222 10.36 -8.90 4.04
CA VAL A 222 11.05 -10.19 3.95
C VAL A 222 10.16 -11.26 4.57
N ASN A 223 9.40 -11.96 3.73
CA ASN A 223 8.49 -13.03 4.10
C ASN A 223 8.47 -14.17 3.06
N SER A 224 7.77 -15.26 3.38
CA SER A 224 7.60 -16.44 2.50
C SER A 224 6.16 -16.65 2.04
N PHE A 225 5.31 -15.61 2.12
CA PHE A 225 3.92 -15.72 1.72
C PHE A 225 3.79 -15.85 0.20
N THR A 226 2.97 -16.80 -0.22
CA THR A 226 2.62 -17.05 -1.62
C THR A 226 1.16 -16.69 -1.86
N TYR A 227 0.83 -16.31 -3.09
CA TYR A 227 -0.55 -16.05 -3.49
C TYR A 227 -1.42 -17.29 -3.27
N SER A 228 -2.63 -17.06 -2.77
CA SER A 228 -3.78 -17.97 -2.77
C SER A 228 -5.01 -17.12 -3.06
N ASP A 229 -6.08 -17.70 -3.60
CA ASP A 229 -7.30 -16.92 -3.82
C ASP A 229 -7.80 -16.37 -2.47
N PRO A 230 -7.90 -15.03 -2.30
CA PRO A 230 -8.33 -14.47 -1.03
C PRO A 230 -9.77 -14.87 -0.65
N ALA A 231 -10.60 -15.31 -1.59
CA ALA A 231 -11.94 -15.85 -1.28
C ALA A 231 -11.88 -17.19 -0.51
N GLU A 232 -10.77 -17.92 -0.59
CA GLU A 232 -10.55 -19.18 0.12
C GLU A 232 -9.85 -19.00 1.48
N LEU A 233 -9.39 -17.78 1.77
CA LEU A 233 -8.71 -17.45 3.03
C LEU A 233 -9.72 -17.09 4.13
N PRO A 234 -9.37 -17.28 5.42
CA PRO A 234 -10.16 -16.75 6.51
C PRO A 234 -10.21 -15.22 6.44
N SER A 235 -11.29 -14.62 6.95
CA SER A 235 -11.48 -13.15 6.95
C SER A 235 -10.59 -12.38 7.91
N SER A 236 -9.85 -13.10 8.76
CA SER A 236 -8.85 -12.60 9.71
C SER A 236 -7.97 -13.77 10.13
N ALA A 237 -6.68 -13.53 10.32
CA ALA A 237 -5.73 -14.51 10.83
C ALA A 237 -4.62 -13.83 11.64
N PRO A 238 -3.88 -14.57 12.49
CA PRO A 238 -2.64 -14.10 13.10
C PRO A 238 -1.61 -13.66 12.04
N ALA A 239 -0.65 -12.83 12.42
CA ALA A 239 0.43 -12.38 11.54
C ALA A 239 1.21 -13.56 10.93
N SER A 240 1.34 -14.71 11.60
CA SER A 240 1.98 -15.89 11.03
C SER A 240 1.28 -16.52 9.82
N HIS A 241 0.03 -16.13 9.53
CA HIS A 241 -0.80 -16.69 8.46
C HIS A 241 -1.39 -15.59 7.56
N LEU A 242 -1.80 -15.97 6.34
CA LEU A 242 -2.56 -15.08 5.48
C LEU A 242 -4.06 -15.12 5.83
N SER A 243 -4.71 -13.99 5.63
CA SER A 243 -6.16 -13.83 5.59
C SER A 243 -6.55 -12.98 4.39
N SER A 244 -7.83 -12.90 4.07
CA SER A 244 -8.35 -12.01 3.02
C SER A 244 -8.36 -10.53 3.43
N GLU A 245 -8.05 -10.26 4.70
CA GLU A 245 -7.91 -8.91 5.25
C GLU A 245 -6.83 -8.14 4.44
N PRO A 246 -7.12 -6.90 3.97
CA PRO A 246 -6.24 -6.17 3.06
C PRO A 246 -4.78 -6.09 3.49
N HIS A 247 -4.48 -5.78 4.76
CA HIS A 247 -3.12 -5.70 5.29
C HIS A 247 -2.44 -7.06 5.37
N SER A 248 -3.21 -8.10 5.68
CA SER A 248 -2.69 -9.45 5.75
C SER A 248 -2.29 -9.94 4.36
N PHE A 249 -3.18 -9.77 3.37
CA PHE A 249 -2.97 -10.25 2.00
C PHE A 249 -1.95 -9.41 1.22
N SER A 250 -1.83 -8.12 1.53
CA SER A 250 -0.87 -7.21 0.88
C SER A 250 0.57 -7.68 0.98
N ARG A 251 0.93 -8.38 2.06
CA ARG A 251 2.27 -8.91 2.31
C ARG A 251 2.81 -9.81 1.21
N VAL A 252 1.92 -10.45 0.44
CA VAL A 252 2.27 -11.21 -0.77
C VAL A 252 2.90 -10.28 -1.81
N MET A 253 2.26 -9.14 -2.11
CA MET A 253 2.74 -8.14 -3.05
C MET A 253 3.91 -7.31 -2.49
N SER A 254 3.82 -6.84 -1.24
CA SER A 254 4.90 -6.08 -0.58
C SER A 254 6.22 -6.87 -0.62
N GLY A 255 6.16 -8.16 -0.25
CA GLY A 255 7.33 -9.01 -0.29
C GLY A 255 7.80 -9.35 -1.70
N ALA A 256 6.89 -9.52 -2.67
CA ALA A 256 7.26 -9.76 -4.06
C ALA A 256 8.01 -8.57 -4.66
N VAL A 257 7.53 -7.35 -4.44
CA VAL A 257 8.18 -6.14 -4.97
C VAL A 257 9.52 -5.89 -4.28
N PHE A 258 9.62 -6.13 -2.97
CA PHE A 258 10.89 -6.03 -2.25
C PHE A 258 11.92 -7.08 -2.70
N GLU A 259 11.49 -8.32 -2.97
CA GLU A 259 12.34 -9.36 -3.55
C GLU A 259 12.76 -9.01 -4.99
N CYS A 260 11.87 -8.41 -5.79
CA CYS A 260 12.21 -7.89 -7.11
C CYS A 260 13.26 -6.77 -7.02
N LEU A 261 13.10 -5.79 -6.11
CA LEU A 261 14.08 -4.73 -5.86
C LEU A 261 15.46 -5.32 -5.56
N ALA A 262 15.53 -6.30 -4.65
CA ALA A 262 16.78 -6.98 -4.30
C ALA A 262 17.40 -7.73 -5.49
N GLY A 263 16.58 -8.47 -6.24
CA GLY A 263 17.03 -9.19 -7.43
C GLY A 263 17.53 -8.26 -8.55
N MET A 264 16.85 -7.13 -8.76
CA MET A 264 17.26 -6.10 -9.73
C MET A 264 18.57 -5.44 -9.32
N LEU A 265 18.81 -5.23 -8.02
CA LEU A 265 20.09 -4.74 -7.52
C LEU A 265 21.20 -5.74 -7.84
N THR A 266 21.02 -7.01 -7.49
CA THR A 266 21.99 -8.07 -7.80
C THR A 266 22.26 -8.19 -9.31
N ALA A 267 21.22 -8.06 -10.14
CA ALA A 267 21.33 -8.22 -11.60
C ALA A 267 21.98 -7.02 -12.30
N SER A 268 21.98 -5.83 -11.70
CA SER A 268 22.47 -4.60 -12.34
C SER A 268 23.68 -3.95 -11.65
N ALA A 269 24.11 -4.48 -10.50
CA ALA A 269 25.31 -4.03 -9.83
C ALA A 269 26.58 -4.42 -10.60
N ALA A 270 27.59 -3.55 -10.57
CA ALA A 270 28.90 -3.82 -11.16
C ALA A 270 29.62 -5.01 -10.47
N ASP A 271 29.44 -5.13 -9.15
CA ASP A 271 29.79 -6.32 -8.37
C ASP A 271 28.57 -6.76 -7.56
N ALA A 272 27.92 -7.85 -7.98
CA ALA A 272 26.74 -8.40 -7.33
C ALA A 272 26.94 -8.77 -5.84
N LYS A 273 28.18 -8.96 -5.39
CA LYS A 273 28.51 -9.24 -3.97
C LYS A 273 28.74 -7.98 -3.16
N LYS A 274 28.95 -6.83 -3.82
CA LYS A 274 29.26 -5.54 -3.20
C LYS A 274 28.52 -4.40 -3.91
N PRO A 275 27.19 -4.46 -4.00
CA PRO A 275 26.42 -3.34 -4.55
C PRO A 275 26.69 -2.08 -3.73
N THR A 276 26.74 -0.96 -4.42
CA THR A 276 26.98 0.37 -3.85
C THR A 276 25.67 1.06 -3.48
N GLU A 277 25.75 2.06 -2.60
CA GLU A 277 24.58 2.85 -2.23
C GLU A 277 23.96 3.60 -3.43
N GLN A 278 24.78 3.99 -4.42
CA GLN A 278 24.31 4.67 -5.63
C GLN A 278 23.55 3.72 -6.56
N GLU A 279 23.99 2.47 -6.66
CA GLU A 279 23.26 1.43 -7.40
C GLU A 279 21.92 1.13 -6.73
N LEU A 280 21.88 1.07 -5.40
CA LEU A 280 20.63 0.91 -4.66
C LEU A 280 19.68 2.11 -4.85
N ALA A 281 20.18 3.34 -4.88
CA ALA A 281 19.38 4.54 -5.19
C ALA A 281 18.79 4.52 -6.61
N ARG A 282 19.59 4.07 -7.59
CA ARG A 282 19.14 3.94 -8.98
C ARG A 282 18.04 2.88 -9.08
N VAL A 283 18.28 1.69 -8.53
CA VAL A 283 17.36 0.56 -8.58
C VAL A 283 16.06 0.84 -7.82
N SER A 284 16.09 1.63 -6.74
CA SER A 284 14.86 2.08 -6.07
C SER A 284 13.99 2.96 -6.97
N THR A 285 14.60 3.89 -7.71
CA THR A 285 13.91 4.76 -8.68
C THR A 285 13.35 3.95 -9.85
N GLU A 286 14.14 3.02 -10.38
CA GLU A 286 13.73 2.09 -11.43
C GLU A 286 12.56 1.20 -10.98
N THR A 287 12.58 0.73 -9.73
CA THR A 287 11.47 -0.03 -9.12
C THR A 287 10.19 0.80 -9.04
N GLY A 288 10.28 2.04 -8.53
CA GLY A 288 9.13 2.95 -8.47
C GLY A 288 8.53 3.20 -9.86
N LYS A 289 9.39 3.41 -10.87
CA LYS A 289 8.94 3.57 -12.26
C LYS A 289 8.20 2.33 -12.77
N ILE A 290 8.77 1.14 -12.58
CA ILE A 290 8.17 -0.13 -13.02
C ILE A 290 6.80 -0.33 -12.37
N VAL A 291 6.69 -0.09 -11.05
CA VAL A 291 5.42 -0.25 -10.32
C VAL A 291 4.37 0.73 -10.84
N ILE A 292 4.70 2.02 -11.01
CA ILE A 292 3.73 3.02 -11.51
C ILE A 292 3.29 2.72 -12.94
N ASP A 293 4.23 2.48 -13.84
CA ASP A 293 3.91 2.16 -15.24
C ASP A 293 3.02 0.90 -15.31
N ALA A 294 3.30 -0.11 -14.48
CA ALA A 294 2.53 -1.34 -14.43
C ALA A 294 1.11 -1.14 -13.90
N VAL A 295 0.94 -0.36 -12.82
CA VAL A 295 -0.38 -0.06 -12.23
C VAL A 295 -1.25 0.74 -13.19
N VAL A 296 -0.67 1.72 -13.89
CA VAL A 296 -1.38 2.51 -14.90
C VAL A 296 -1.86 1.62 -16.05
N ALA A 297 -1.05 0.67 -16.48
CA ALA A 297 -1.38 -0.26 -17.56
C ALA A 297 -2.32 -1.40 -17.14
N ALA A 298 -2.34 -1.77 -15.85
CA ALA A 298 -3.12 -2.91 -15.36
C ALA A 298 -4.63 -2.62 -15.35
N HIS A 299 -5.39 -3.59 -15.83
CA HIS A 299 -6.85 -3.56 -15.76
C HIS A 299 -7.35 -4.12 -14.43
N VAL A 300 -8.36 -3.47 -13.86
CA VAL A 300 -9.01 -3.87 -12.61
C VAL A 300 -9.96 -5.05 -12.89
N ALA A 301 -9.44 -6.25 -12.72
CA ALA A 301 -10.09 -7.53 -12.98
C ALA A 301 -9.68 -8.56 -11.91
N PRO A 302 -10.37 -9.71 -11.77
CA PRO A 302 -9.93 -10.78 -10.89
C PRO A 302 -8.52 -11.29 -11.27
N ASN A 303 -7.75 -11.77 -10.30
CA ASN A 303 -6.29 -11.91 -10.38
C ASN A 303 -5.59 -10.57 -10.67
N PHE A 304 -6.00 -9.51 -9.95
CA PHE A 304 -5.42 -8.18 -10.11
C PHE A 304 -3.91 -8.18 -9.85
N PHE A 305 -3.43 -8.92 -8.84
CA PHE A 305 -2.00 -9.06 -8.57
C PHE A 305 -1.25 -9.63 -9.77
N ALA A 306 -1.80 -10.65 -10.43
CA ALA A 306 -1.22 -11.22 -11.64
C ALA A 306 -1.22 -10.21 -12.80
N GLN A 307 -2.28 -9.39 -12.94
CA GLN A 307 -2.33 -8.35 -13.97
C GLN A 307 -1.21 -7.31 -13.77
N VAL A 308 -1.03 -6.82 -12.54
CA VAL A 308 0.05 -5.87 -12.21
C VAL A 308 1.42 -6.51 -12.41
N ALA A 309 1.65 -7.71 -11.88
CA ALA A 309 2.91 -8.43 -12.02
C ALA A 309 3.31 -8.68 -13.48
N ALA A 310 2.34 -9.02 -14.34
CA ALA A 310 2.57 -9.18 -15.76
C ALA A 310 3.04 -7.88 -16.42
N GLN A 311 2.38 -6.77 -16.08
CA GLN A 311 2.78 -5.45 -16.57
C GLN A 311 4.14 -5.03 -16.04
N MET A 312 4.47 -5.32 -14.76
CA MET A 312 5.80 -5.07 -14.21
C MET A 312 6.89 -5.80 -14.99
N VAL A 313 6.69 -7.09 -15.29
CA VAL A 313 7.61 -7.86 -16.14
C VAL A 313 7.74 -7.20 -17.52
N GLN A 314 6.63 -6.83 -18.15
CA GLN A 314 6.61 -6.24 -19.49
C GLN A 314 7.38 -4.90 -19.54
N VAL A 315 7.08 -3.97 -18.64
CA VAL A 315 7.68 -2.63 -18.67
C VAL A 315 9.13 -2.63 -18.17
N SER A 316 9.51 -3.58 -17.30
CA SER A 316 10.87 -3.67 -16.75
C SER A 316 11.95 -3.85 -17.82
N GLY A 317 11.64 -4.49 -18.96
CA GLY A 317 12.60 -4.70 -20.04
C GLY A 317 13.07 -3.41 -20.71
N ALA A 318 12.20 -2.39 -20.75
CA ALA A 318 12.56 -1.06 -21.27
C ALA A 318 13.42 -0.25 -20.27
N VAL A 319 13.36 -0.60 -18.98
CA VAL A 319 14.20 0.00 -17.94
C VAL A 319 15.58 -0.65 -17.94
N ASN A 320 15.63 -1.98 -17.88
CA ASN A 320 16.86 -2.75 -17.96
C ASN A 320 16.57 -4.17 -18.49
N ALA A 321 17.28 -4.59 -19.53
CA ALA A 321 17.10 -5.89 -20.16
C ALA A 321 17.32 -7.09 -19.20
N ALA A 322 18.03 -6.89 -18.09
CA ALA A 322 18.26 -7.92 -17.07
C ALA A 322 17.06 -8.13 -16.12
N TYR A 323 16.09 -7.23 -16.06
CA TYR A 323 15.02 -7.26 -15.06
C TYR A 323 13.88 -8.26 -15.35
N PRO A 324 13.37 -8.41 -16.58
CA PRO A 324 12.28 -9.34 -16.85
C PRO A 324 12.49 -10.78 -16.35
N PRO A 325 13.67 -11.44 -16.50
CA PRO A 325 13.87 -12.78 -15.94
C PRO A 325 13.86 -12.80 -14.40
N VAL A 326 14.37 -11.76 -13.74
CA VAL A 326 14.33 -11.63 -12.27
C VAL A 326 12.90 -11.56 -11.78
N LEU A 327 12.11 -10.63 -12.32
CA LEU A 327 10.71 -10.42 -11.92
C LEU A 327 9.87 -11.68 -12.16
N ARG A 328 10.02 -12.33 -13.32
CA ARG A 328 9.35 -13.60 -13.60
C ARG A 328 9.66 -14.68 -12.55
N GLY A 329 10.94 -14.82 -12.18
CA GLY A 329 11.35 -15.80 -11.17
C GLY A 329 10.71 -15.53 -9.81
N VAL A 330 10.68 -14.27 -9.37
CA VAL A 330 10.04 -13.87 -8.10
C VAL A 330 8.54 -14.12 -8.14
N PHE A 331 7.84 -13.64 -9.17
CA PHE A 331 6.38 -13.77 -9.25
C PHE A 331 5.91 -15.22 -9.40
N VAL A 332 6.69 -16.09 -10.07
CA VAL A 332 6.42 -17.53 -10.11
C VAL A 332 6.66 -18.18 -8.76
N ARG A 333 7.78 -17.88 -8.09
CA ARG A 333 8.09 -18.42 -6.76
C ARG A 333 6.99 -18.09 -5.73
N ARG A 334 6.36 -16.92 -5.89
CA ARG A 334 5.28 -16.44 -5.03
C ARG A 334 3.88 -16.78 -5.52
N SER A 335 3.75 -17.59 -6.58
CA SER A 335 2.46 -17.95 -7.16
C SER A 335 1.61 -16.78 -7.68
N ILE A 336 2.17 -15.57 -7.78
CA ILE A 336 1.49 -14.40 -8.35
C ILE A 336 1.33 -14.56 -9.86
N LEU A 337 2.26 -15.26 -10.50
CA LEU A 337 2.15 -15.71 -11.89
C LEU A 337 2.33 -17.23 -11.96
N SER A 338 1.56 -17.90 -12.83
CA SER A 338 1.77 -19.30 -13.16
C SER A 338 2.95 -19.51 -14.12
N LEU A 339 3.45 -20.75 -14.19
CA LEU A 339 4.48 -21.14 -15.16
C LEU A 339 3.99 -20.98 -16.61
N GLU A 340 2.73 -21.29 -16.89
CA GLU A 340 2.15 -21.12 -18.24
C GLU A 340 1.99 -19.64 -18.59
N SER A 341 1.57 -18.80 -17.62
CA SER A 341 1.50 -17.34 -17.81
C SER A 341 2.86 -16.79 -18.20
N VAL A 342 3.90 -17.12 -17.44
CA VAL A 342 5.27 -16.68 -17.75
C VAL A 342 5.77 -17.19 -19.10
N THR A 343 5.48 -18.44 -19.45
CA THR A 343 5.88 -19.02 -20.73
C THR A 343 5.19 -18.32 -21.90
N SER A 344 3.90 -18.03 -21.79
CA SER A 344 3.13 -17.32 -22.82
C SER A 344 3.65 -15.89 -23.05
N MET A 345 4.01 -15.20 -21.97
CA MET A 345 4.64 -13.86 -22.05
C MET A 345 5.99 -13.90 -22.76
N ALA A 346 6.82 -14.91 -22.49
CA ALA A 346 8.15 -15.05 -23.06
C ALA A 346 8.14 -15.35 -24.57
N ALA A 347 7.10 -16.04 -25.04
CA ALA A 347 6.96 -16.45 -26.43
C ALA A 347 6.55 -15.31 -27.39
N THR A 348 6.35 -14.08 -26.90
CA THR A 348 5.69 -12.96 -27.64
C THR A 348 4.30 -13.34 -28.17
N ALA A 349 3.76 -14.47 -27.73
CA ALA A 349 2.43 -14.97 -28.05
C ALA A 349 1.48 -14.56 -26.92
N LEU A 350 1.37 -13.25 -26.71
CA LEU A 350 0.26 -12.71 -25.95
C LEU A 350 -0.99 -12.93 -26.80
N MET A 351 -1.60 -14.11 -26.67
CA MET A 351 -2.87 -14.40 -27.31
C MET A 351 -3.89 -13.42 -26.72
N PRO A 352 -4.47 -12.50 -27.52
CA PRO A 352 -5.56 -11.68 -27.04
C PRO A 352 -6.67 -12.62 -26.58
N VAL A 353 -7.17 -12.40 -25.37
CA VAL A 353 -8.39 -13.09 -24.94
C VAL A 353 -9.49 -12.65 -25.89
N ALA A 354 -10.27 -13.60 -26.43
CA ALA A 354 -11.45 -13.23 -27.21
C ALA A 354 -12.28 -12.23 -26.39
N ALA A 355 -12.66 -11.11 -27.01
CA ALA A 355 -13.43 -10.07 -26.33
C ALA A 355 -14.79 -10.65 -25.92
N VAL A 356 -14.87 -11.21 -24.71
CA VAL A 356 -16.13 -11.46 -24.04
C VAL A 356 -16.65 -10.10 -23.61
N ALA A 357 -17.94 -9.83 -23.85
CA ALA A 357 -18.56 -8.60 -23.38
C ALA A 357 -18.24 -8.43 -21.89
N ALA A 358 -17.54 -7.34 -21.54
CA ALA A 358 -17.23 -7.05 -20.16
C ALA A 358 -18.55 -6.93 -19.38
N PRO A 359 -18.65 -7.52 -18.17
CA PRO A 359 -19.79 -7.25 -17.32
C PRO A 359 -19.91 -5.74 -17.08
N ALA A 360 -21.11 -5.26 -16.78
CA ALA A 360 -21.28 -3.88 -16.35
C ALA A 360 -20.32 -3.60 -15.17
N ALA A 361 -19.62 -2.46 -15.21
CA ALA A 361 -18.68 -2.06 -14.16
C ALA A 361 -19.35 -1.97 -12.78
N GLN A 362 -20.67 -1.75 -12.75
CA GLN A 362 -21.51 -1.85 -11.58
C GLN A 362 -22.33 -3.14 -11.62
N LEU A 363 -22.22 -3.96 -10.57
CA LEU A 363 -23.02 -5.17 -10.37
C LEU A 363 -24.06 -4.95 -9.26
N ALA A 364 -25.19 -5.66 -9.37
CA ALA A 364 -26.24 -5.68 -8.35
C ALA A 364 -26.21 -7.01 -7.60
N LEU A 365 -25.78 -7.00 -6.34
CA LEU A 365 -25.82 -8.16 -5.45
C LEU A 365 -27.19 -8.28 -4.78
N PRO A 366 -27.64 -9.51 -4.42
CA PRO A 366 -28.89 -9.70 -3.68
C PRO A 366 -28.86 -9.01 -2.32
N GLY A 367 -29.58 -7.89 -2.18
CA GLY A 367 -29.59 -7.11 -0.94
C GLY A 367 -30.06 -7.87 0.29
N THR A 368 -30.92 -8.87 0.10
CA THR A 368 -31.42 -9.75 1.18
C THR A 368 -30.30 -10.50 1.91
N ARG A 369 -29.19 -10.80 1.22
CA ARG A 369 -27.97 -11.39 1.82
C ARG A 369 -27.36 -10.48 2.90
N TYR A 370 -27.56 -9.16 2.76
CA TYR A 370 -26.98 -8.11 3.58
C TYR A 370 -28.01 -7.38 4.44
N GLY A 371 -29.22 -7.94 4.58
CA GLY A 371 -30.31 -7.33 5.36
C GLY A 371 -30.97 -6.10 4.71
N LEU A 372 -30.80 -5.93 3.39
CA LEU A 372 -31.34 -4.81 2.60
C LEU A 372 -32.57 -5.23 1.81
N ALA A 373 -33.55 -4.34 1.70
CA ALA A 373 -34.77 -4.56 0.91
C ALA A 373 -34.57 -4.37 -0.60
N GLN A 374 -33.54 -3.62 -0.99
CA GLN A 374 -33.20 -3.33 -2.38
C GLN A 374 -31.84 -3.96 -2.75
N PRO A 375 -31.55 -4.18 -4.05
CA PRO A 375 -30.24 -4.67 -4.47
C PRO A 375 -29.09 -3.80 -3.98
N LEU A 376 -27.95 -4.43 -3.66
CA LEU A 376 -26.72 -3.74 -3.30
C LEU A 376 -25.88 -3.53 -4.56
N LEU A 377 -25.66 -2.27 -4.94
CA LEU A 377 -24.87 -1.87 -6.10
C LEU A 377 -23.40 -1.72 -5.70
N VAL A 378 -22.51 -2.40 -6.43
CA VAL A 378 -21.06 -2.45 -6.15
C VAL A 378 -20.27 -2.22 -7.43
N GLN A 379 -19.11 -1.58 -7.32
CA GLN A 379 -18.19 -1.41 -8.44
C GLN A 379 -17.33 -2.68 -8.58
N ALA A 380 -17.65 -3.54 -9.54
CA ALA A 380 -16.98 -4.82 -9.70
C ALA A 380 -15.64 -4.68 -10.44
N PRO A 381 -14.67 -5.57 -10.17
CA PRO A 381 -13.45 -5.67 -10.96
C PRO A 381 -13.77 -6.31 -12.32
N ALA A 382 -14.39 -5.56 -13.23
CA ALA A 382 -14.95 -6.08 -14.48
C ALA A 382 -14.25 -5.57 -15.74
N GLN A 383 -13.09 -4.90 -15.61
CA GLN A 383 -12.35 -4.43 -16.79
C GLN A 383 -11.88 -5.64 -17.63
N PRO A 384 -11.92 -5.55 -18.97
CA PRO A 384 -11.57 -6.68 -19.83
C PRO A 384 -10.10 -7.05 -19.66
N ARG A 385 -9.78 -8.34 -19.55
CA ARG A 385 -8.40 -8.78 -19.40
C ARG A 385 -7.71 -8.74 -20.76
N HIS A 386 -6.53 -8.12 -20.83
CA HIS A 386 -5.75 -8.06 -22.07
C HIS A 386 -5.13 -9.41 -22.45
N PHE A 387 -4.75 -10.19 -21.44
CA PHE A 387 -3.99 -11.42 -21.60
C PHE A 387 -4.58 -12.54 -20.74
N ALA A 388 -4.39 -13.79 -21.18
CA ALA A 388 -4.72 -14.98 -20.41
C ALA A 388 -3.69 -15.25 -19.29
N ILE A 389 -3.40 -14.24 -18.48
CA ILE A 389 -2.42 -14.30 -17.39
C ILE A 389 -3.11 -14.58 -16.08
N THR A 390 -2.73 -15.65 -15.40
CA THR A 390 -3.34 -16.08 -14.13
C THR A 390 -2.28 -16.27 -13.05
N SER A 391 -2.74 -16.23 -11.81
CA SER A 391 -1.97 -16.72 -10.67
C SER A 391 -1.70 -18.23 -10.79
N GLY A 392 -0.69 -18.70 -10.05
CA GLY A 392 -0.29 -20.11 -10.01
C GLY A 392 -0.83 -20.83 -8.77
N ALA A 393 -1.04 -22.14 -8.90
CA ALA A 393 -1.18 -23.05 -7.77
C ALA A 393 0.20 -23.35 -7.16
N PRO A 394 0.30 -23.99 -5.98
CA PRO A 394 1.58 -24.35 -5.37
C PRO A 394 2.51 -25.21 -6.23
N ASN A 395 1.96 -25.98 -7.16
CA ASN A 395 2.70 -26.78 -8.15
C ASN A 395 3.14 -25.97 -9.40
N GLY A 396 2.84 -24.67 -9.45
CA GLY A 396 3.16 -23.76 -10.55
C GLY A 396 2.14 -23.72 -11.70
N SER A 397 1.11 -24.57 -11.69
CA SER A 397 0.10 -24.59 -12.76
C SER A 397 -0.88 -23.43 -12.65
N SER A 398 -1.42 -22.98 -13.78
CA SER A 398 -2.42 -21.90 -13.84
C SER A 398 -3.71 -22.24 -13.08
N VAL A 399 -4.20 -21.27 -12.30
CA VAL A 399 -5.50 -21.36 -11.61
C VAL A 399 -6.48 -20.44 -12.30
N GLN A 400 -7.70 -20.92 -12.54
CA GLN A 400 -8.75 -20.06 -13.08
C GLN A 400 -9.17 -19.04 -12.02
N PRO A 401 -9.15 -17.73 -12.31
CA PRO A 401 -9.62 -16.74 -11.37
C PRO A 401 -11.14 -16.83 -11.19
N PRO A 402 -11.66 -16.36 -10.05
CA PRO A 402 -13.09 -16.16 -9.89
C PRO A 402 -13.59 -15.15 -10.93
N ASN A 403 -14.87 -15.23 -11.27
CA ASN A 403 -15.50 -14.20 -12.09
C ASN A 403 -15.73 -12.91 -11.28
N ALA A 404 -16.05 -11.80 -11.95
CA ALA A 404 -16.21 -10.50 -11.30
C ALA A 404 -17.33 -10.47 -10.24
N LEU A 405 -18.40 -11.26 -10.42
CA LEU A 405 -19.49 -11.38 -9.45
C LEU A 405 -19.05 -12.13 -8.19
N GLU A 406 -18.30 -13.24 -8.36
CA GLU A 406 -17.74 -14.02 -7.25
C GLU A 406 -16.76 -13.17 -6.43
N ALA A 407 -15.82 -12.49 -7.10
CA ALA A 407 -14.85 -11.61 -6.45
C ALA A 407 -15.53 -10.46 -5.68
N ALA A 408 -16.52 -9.80 -6.29
CA ALA A 408 -17.28 -8.74 -5.63
C ALA A 408 -18.10 -9.26 -4.44
N THR A 409 -18.73 -10.44 -4.58
CA THR A 409 -19.50 -11.06 -3.49
C THR A 409 -18.60 -11.40 -2.31
N ALA A 410 -17.44 -12.02 -2.54
CA ALA A 410 -16.48 -12.37 -1.48
C ALA A 410 -15.98 -11.13 -0.73
N PHE A 411 -15.63 -10.07 -1.45
CA PHE A 411 -15.23 -8.80 -0.85
C PHE A 411 -16.32 -8.18 0.01
N VAL A 412 -17.56 -8.10 -0.49
CA VAL A 412 -18.68 -7.53 0.27
C VAL A 412 -19.02 -8.39 1.49
N ASP A 413 -19.00 -9.72 1.35
CA ASP A 413 -19.21 -10.63 2.47
C ASP A 413 -18.21 -10.36 3.60
N ASP A 414 -16.92 -10.15 3.29
CA ASP A 414 -15.93 -9.80 4.29
C ASP A 414 -16.21 -8.46 4.97
N LEU A 415 -16.64 -7.45 4.22
CA LEU A 415 -17.00 -6.15 4.79
C LEU A 415 -18.15 -6.27 5.80
N PHE A 416 -19.21 -7.00 5.44
CA PHE A 416 -20.35 -7.21 6.32
C PHE A 416 -19.99 -8.11 7.50
N ARG A 417 -19.27 -9.22 7.28
CA ARG A 417 -18.83 -10.13 8.37
C ARG A 417 -17.99 -9.42 9.41
N ASN A 418 -17.11 -8.52 8.97
CA ASN A 418 -16.20 -7.79 9.85
C ASN A 418 -16.78 -6.47 10.39
N GLY A 419 -18.04 -6.15 10.09
CA GLY A 419 -18.66 -4.91 10.57
C GLY A 419 -17.96 -3.65 10.06
N ARG A 420 -17.57 -3.63 8.79
CA ARG A 420 -16.86 -2.52 8.14
C ARG A 420 -17.78 -1.57 7.37
N VAL A 421 -19.08 -1.85 7.32
CA VAL A 421 -20.09 -1.07 6.59
C VAL A 421 -20.92 -0.22 7.54
N ASP A 422 -21.03 1.07 7.26
CA ASP A 422 -21.95 2.02 7.90
C ASP A 422 -23.30 2.04 7.17
N ASP A 423 -24.38 1.86 7.95
CA ASP A 423 -25.76 1.79 7.49
C ASP A 423 -26.66 2.87 8.11
N GLN A 424 -26.08 3.88 8.78
CA GLN A 424 -26.82 4.94 9.50
C GLN A 424 -27.75 5.77 8.60
N GLY A 425 -27.53 5.77 7.28
CA GLY A 425 -28.36 6.49 6.30
C GLY A 425 -29.58 5.74 5.76
N LEU A 426 -29.80 4.49 6.18
CA LEU A 426 -30.91 3.66 5.68
C LEU A 426 -32.06 3.53 6.70
N PRO A 427 -33.29 3.19 6.27
CA PRO A 427 -34.39 2.88 7.19
C PRO A 427 -34.04 1.71 8.11
N ALA A 428 -34.43 1.80 9.38
CA ALA A 428 -34.21 0.72 10.35
C ALA A 428 -34.76 -0.62 9.82
N SER A 429 -33.99 -1.69 9.99
CA SER A 429 -34.35 -3.03 9.53
C SER A 429 -34.01 -4.03 10.63
N ASN A 430 -34.95 -4.95 10.91
CA ASN A 430 -34.74 -6.04 11.87
C ASN A 430 -33.71 -7.07 11.39
N ALA A 431 -33.31 -7.02 10.12
CA ALA A 431 -32.30 -7.88 9.52
C ALA A 431 -30.87 -7.30 9.61
N ARG A 432 -30.68 -6.15 10.26
CA ARG A 432 -29.35 -5.53 10.41
C ARG A 432 -28.45 -6.36 11.31
N LEU A 433 -27.21 -6.57 10.85
CA LEU A 433 -26.17 -7.23 11.63
C LEU A 433 -25.64 -6.28 12.71
N VAL A 434 -25.75 -6.69 13.97
CA VAL A 434 -25.16 -5.98 15.10
C VAL A 434 -23.82 -6.62 15.44
N HIS A 435 -22.74 -5.85 15.29
CA HIS A 435 -21.38 -6.30 15.60
C HIS A 435 -21.01 -5.88 17.02
N THR A 436 -20.53 -6.83 17.81
CA THR A 436 -20.14 -6.61 19.22
C THR A 436 -18.79 -5.91 19.37
N ARG A 437 -17.92 -5.98 18.36
CA ARG A 437 -16.64 -5.27 18.29
C ARG A 437 -16.80 -4.01 17.46
N ARG A 438 -16.37 -2.85 17.96
CA ARG A 438 -16.38 -1.63 17.16
C ARG A 438 -15.14 -1.61 16.29
N ARG A 439 -15.34 -1.87 14.99
CA ARG A 439 -14.33 -1.60 13.97
C ARG A 439 -14.62 -0.27 13.28
N LEU A 440 -13.57 0.39 12.82
CA LEU A 440 -13.69 1.54 11.94
C LEU A 440 -14.48 1.13 10.69
N ARG A 441 -15.51 1.91 10.37
CA ARG A 441 -16.32 1.72 9.17
C ARG A 441 -15.55 2.33 8.00
N THR A 442 -15.27 1.51 7.00
CA THR A 442 -14.48 1.90 5.83
C THR A 442 -15.38 2.14 4.62
N HIS A 443 -16.62 1.68 4.67
CA HIS A 443 -17.61 1.84 3.62
C HIS A 443 -18.94 2.32 4.20
N ARG A 444 -19.73 3.01 3.39
CA ARG A 444 -21.11 3.41 3.72
C ARG A 444 -22.08 2.93 2.66
N LEU A 445 -23.33 2.77 3.08
CA LEU A 445 -24.45 2.52 2.19
C LEU A 445 -25.16 3.83 1.84
N LYS A 446 -25.36 4.07 0.54
CA LYS A 446 -26.06 5.24 0.02
C LYS A 446 -27.26 4.81 -0.84
N ALA A 447 -28.44 5.31 -0.53
CA ALA A 447 -29.63 5.04 -1.33
C ALA A 447 -29.53 5.71 -2.71
N GLU A 448 -29.91 4.98 -3.75
CA GLU A 448 -29.99 5.43 -5.15
C GLU A 448 -31.29 4.92 -5.79
N ALA A 449 -31.65 5.44 -6.97
CA ALA A 449 -32.90 5.05 -7.64
C ALA A 449 -32.95 3.56 -8.03
N ALA A 450 -31.78 2.96 -8.32
CA ALA A 450 -31.66 1.56 -8.76
C ALA A 450 -31.37 0.57 -7.62
N GLY A 451 -31.17 1.04 -6.39
CA GLY A 451 -30.80 0.20 -5.25
C GLY A 451 -30.03 0.98 -4.17
N VAL A 452 -29.20 0.26 -3.41
CA VAL A 452 -28.31 0.84 -2.40
C VAL A 452 -26.89 0.70 -2.89
N ARG A 453 -26.15 1.80 -3.07
CA ARG A 453 -24.73 1.75 -3.46
C ARG A 453 -23.82 1.60 -2.24
N LEU A 454 -22.84 0.71 -2.35
CA LEU A 454 -21.69 0.64 -1.45
C LEU A 454 -20.63 1.65 -1.91
N GLU A 455 -20.21 2.54 -1.02
CA GLU A 455 -19.15 3.53 -1.29
C GLU A 455 -18.03 3.39 -0.25
N ARG A 456 -16.77 3.34 -0.70
CA ARG A 456 -15.62 3.43 0.21
C ARG A 456 -15.46 4.86 0.71
N GLN A 457 -15.15 4.99 1.99
CA GLN A 457 -14.90 6.25 2.69
C GLN A 457 -13.40 6.48 2.95
N LEU A 458 -12.64 5.41 3.23
CA LEU A 458 -11.22 5.49 3.59
C LEU A 458 -10.49 4.14 3.40
N PHE A 459 -9.16 4.20 3.42
CA PHE A 459 -8.25 3.07 3.64
C PHE A 459 -7.76 3.13 5.09
N ASP A 460 -8.14 2.15 5.89
CA ASP A 460 -7.87 2.04 7.33
C ASP A 460 -6.56 1.28 7.52
N CYS A 461 -5.52 1.88 8.10
CA CYS A 461 -4.20 1.26 8.27
C CYS A 461 -3.95 0.69 9.68
N GLY A 462 -4.97 0.70 10.54
CA GLY A 462 -4.82 0.42 11.97
C GLY A 462 -5.60 -0.77 12.49
N PHE A 463 -5.19 -1.16 13.68
CA PHE A 463 -5.73 -2.30 14.40
C PHE A 463 -6.75 -1.82 15.44
N CYS A 464 -7.81 -1.14 14.98
CA CYS A 464 -8.83 -0.68 15.90
C CYS A 464 -9.60 -1.89 16.47
N CYS A 465 -9.33 -2.19 17.74
CA CYS A 465 -10.06 -3.14 18.59
C CYS A 465 -10.53 -2.37 19.83
N ARG A 466 -11.63 -1.61 19.72
CA ARG A 466 -12.37 -1.13 20.91
C ARG A 466 -13.74 -1.79 21.02
#